data_AF-A0A7C5Z423-F1
#
_entry.id   AF-A0A7C5Z423-F1
#
_cell.length_a   1.000
_cell.length_b   1.000
_cell.length_c   1.000
_cell.angle_alpha   90.00
_cell.angle_beta   90.00
_cell.angle_gamma   90.00
#
_symmetry.space_group_name_H-M   'P 1'
#
loop_
_entity.id
_entity.type
_entity.pdbx_description
1 polymer ?
#
loop_
_entity_poly.entity_id
_entity_poly.type
_entity_poly.pdbx_seq_one_letter_code
_entity_poly.pdbx_strand_id
1 'polypeptide(L)'
;RTALCTIVGAVPGAMPPLVGWAAATGKIEFGGIVLFAIMFLWQLPHFIAIGWVYREDYLRGGLRMLTHLDADGILAARQAFLYSAALFVVGAMPCVAHLAGMTYLLGSFLLGGAFLVLNLRWNLQPSRKHAYGVFFGSLAYLILLFSLLLADRVGA
;
A
#
# COMPACT_ATOMS: atom_id res chain seq x y z
N ARG A 1 11.98 -15.10 14.61
CA ARG A 1 11.86 -13.69 14.15
C ARG A 1 12.33 -13.65 12.70
N THR A 2 11.42 -13.85 11.74
CA THR A 2 11.74 -13.94 10.30
C THR A 2 11.47 -12.61 9.62
N ALA A 3 12.13 -12.38 8.49
CA ALA A 3 12.00 -11.16 7.71
C ALA A 3 10.64 -11.03 6.97
N LEU A 4 9.81 -12.07 7.02
CA LEU A 4 8.45 -12.10 6.48
C LEU A 4 7.41 -11.48 7.43
N CYS A 5 7.81 -11.01 8.62
CA CYS A 5 6.90 -10.48 9.62
C CYS A 5 6.00 -9.35 9.07
N THR A 6 6.52 -8.49 8.20
CA THR A 6 5.75 -7.41 7.58
C THR A 6 4.65 -7.94 6.66
N ILE A 7 4.93 -8.99 5.87
CA ILE A 7 3.95 -9.58 4.93
C ILE A 7 2.87 -10.33 5.73
N VAL A 8 3.28 -11.10 6.74
CA VAL A 8 2.34 -11.82 7.61
C VAL A 8 1.47 -10.84 8.40
N GLY A 9 2.06 -9.76 8.93
CA GLY A 9 1.35 -8.69 9.63
C GLY A 9 0.45 -7.86 8.73
N ALA A 10 0.73 -7.81 7.42
CA ALA A 10 -0.11 -7.11 6.47
C ALA A 10 -1.49 -7.76 6.29
N VAL A 11 -1.59 -9.08 6.50
CA VAL A 11 -2.85 -9.81 6.43
C VAL A 11 -3.86 -9.29 7.46
N PRO A 12 -3.61 -9.35 8.79
CA PRO A 12 -4.56 -8.80 9.78
C PRO A 12 -4.73 -7.28 9.62
N GLY A 13 -3.70 -6.55 9.20
CA GLY A 13 -3.81 -5.10 8.92
C GLY A 13 -4.78 -4.76 7.79
N ALA A 14 -4.95 -5.67 6.81
CA ALA A 14 -5.86 -5.50 5.69
C ALA A 14 -7.27 -6.07 5.93
N MET A 15 -7.50 -6.79 7.03
CA MET A 15 -8.81 -7.37 7.36
C MET A 15 -9.93 -6.34 7.62
N PRO A 16 -9.71 -5.15 8.22
CA PRO A 16 -10.81 -4.28 8.63
C PRO A 16 -11.81 -3.93 7.51
N PRO A 17 -11.41 -3.54 6.27
CA PRO A 17 -12.36 -3.34 5.18
C PRO A 17 -13.16 -4.60 4.79
N LEU A 18 -12.54 -5.77 4.81
CA LEU A 18 -13.20 -7.03 4.47
C LEU A 18 -14.23 -7.43 5.53
N VAL A 19 -13.87 -7.28 6.79
CA VAL A 19 -14.78 -7.51 7.93
C VAL A 19 -15.92 -6.50 7.89
N GLY A 20 -15.64 -5.22 7.63
CA GLY A 20 -16.66 -4.19 7.45
C GLY A 20 -17.62 -4.51 6.30
N TRP A 21 -17.10 -4.98 5.17
CA TRP A 21 -17.91 -5.44 4.04
C TRP A 21 -18.82 -6.60 4.46
N ALA A 22 -18.26 -7.66 5.04
CA ALA A 22 -19.01 -8.83 5.45
C ALA A 22 -20.05 -8.52 6.53
N ALA A 23 -19.76 -7.57 7.43
CA ALA A 23 -20.70 -7.10 8.44
C ALA A 23 -21.89 -6.34 7.82
N ALA A 24 -21.66 -5.57 6.74
CA ALA A 24 -22.70 -4.81 6.06
C ALA A 24 -23.55 -5.66 5.11
N THR A 25 -22.95 -6.64 4.42
CA THR A 25 -23.64 -7.44 3.37
C THR A 25 -24.02 -8.84 3.83
N GLY A 26 -23.48 -9.31 4.95
CA GLY A 26 -23.61 -10.69 5.43
C GLY A 26 -22.79 -11.72 4.63
N LYS A 27 -21.96 -11.29 3.68
CA LYS A 27 -21.22 -12.17 2.77
C LYS A 27 -19.82 -11.66 2.46
N ILE A 28 -18.91 -12.58 2.14
CA ILE A 28 -17.62 -12.24 1.54
C ILE A 28 -17.79 -12.24 0.03
N GLU A 29 -17.70 -11.07 -0.58
CA GLU A 29 -17.88 -10.87 -2.01
C GLU A 29 -16.68 -10.17 -2.63
N PHE A 30 -16.65 -10.15 -3.96
CA PHE A 30 -15.52 -9.63 -4.73
C PHE A 30 -15.14 -8.19 -4.34
N GLY A 31 -16.12 -7.32 -4.09
CA GLY A 31 -15.88 -5.95 -3.63
C GLY A 31 -15.08 -5.88 -2.32
N GLY A 32 -15.46 -6.67 -1.31
CA GLY A 32 -14.73 -6.75 -0.05
C GLY A 32 -13.30 -7.28 -0.21
N ILE A 33 -13.11 -8.27 -1.09
CA ILE A 33 -11.78 -8.82 -1.42
C ILE A 33 -10.90 -7.78 -2.12
N VAL A 34 -11.47 -6.94 -2.99
CA VAL A 34 -10.74 -5.82 -3.62
C VAL A 34 -10.25 -4.82 -2.58
N LEU A 35 -11.10 -4.42 -1.63
CA LEU A 35 -10.71 -3.49 -0.55
C LEU A 35 -9.61 -4.07 0.34
N PHE A 36 -9.71 -5.38 0.65
CA PHE A 36 -8.64 -6.12 1.33
C PHE A 36 -7.33 -6.04 0.54
N ALA A 37 -7.36 -6.35 -0.76
CA ALA A 37 -6.18 -6.37 -1.60
C ALA A 37 -5.50 -4.99 -1.70
N ILE A 38 -6.29 -3.91 -1.81
CA ILE A 38 -5.77 -2.53 -1.78
C ILE A 38 -5.05 -2.27 -0.46
N MET A 39 -5.68 -2.54 0.69
CA MET A 39 -5.07 -2.32 2.01
C MET A 39 -3.83 -3.19 2.23
N PHE A 40 -3.87 -4.45 1.79
CA PHE A 40 -2.76 -5.38 1.88
C PHE A 40 -1.55 -4.88 1.08
N LEU A 41 -1.75 -4.48 -0.18
CA LEU A 41 -0.66 -4.02 -1.03
C LEU A 41 -0.16 -2.63 -0.65
N TRP A 42 -1.04 -1.73 -0.23
CA TRP A 42 -0.69 -0.36 0.13
C TRP A 42 0.26 -0.28 1.32
N GLN A 43 0.02 -1.08 2.36
CA GLN A 43 0.81 -0.98 3.59
C GLN A 43 2.24 -1.50 3.43
N LEU A 44 2.52 -2.34 2.41
CA LEU A 44 3.85 -2.90 2.18
C LEU A 44 4.89 -1.83 1.82
N PRO A 45 4.75 -1.02 0.74
CA PRO A 45 5.69 0.06 0.46
C PRO A 45 5.76 1.08 1.60
N HIS A 46 4.64 1.34 2.28
CA HIS A 46 4.58 2.23 3.45
C HIS A 46 5.47 1.72 4.61
N PHE A 47 5.29 0.47 5.04
CA PHE A 47 6.05 -0.11 6.15
C PHE A 47 7.48 -0.46 5.77
N ILE A 48 7.75 -0.80 4.51
CA ILE A 48 9.12 -1.03 4.02
C ILE A 48 9.91 0.28 4.06
N ALA A 49 9.32 1.40 3.63
CA ALA A 49 9.96 2.71 3.68
C ALA A 49 10.33 3.13 5.10
N ILE A 50 9.37 3.09 6.04
CA ILE A 50 9.62 3.47 7.44
C ILE A 50 10.56 2.48 8.15
N GLY A 51 10.39 1.19 7.86
CA GLY A 51 11.22 0.11 8.37
C GLY A 51 12.68 0.24 7.98
N TRP A 52 12.96 0.77 6.78
CA TRP A 52 14.32 1.03 6.34
C TRP A 52 14.91 2.31 6.96
N VAL A 53 14.11 3.37 7.06
CA VAL A 53 14.53 4.64 7.65
C VAL A 53 14.91 4.49 9.13
N TYR A 54 14.15 3.72 9.90
CA TYR A 54 14.34 3.50 11.34
C TYR A 54 14.98 2.14 11.67
N ARG A 55 15.65 1.50 10.70
CA ARG A 55 16.23 0.14 10.86
C ARG A 55 17.17 0.02 12.06
N GLU A 56 17.96 1.06 12.36
CA GLU A 56 18.90 1.08 13.48
C GLU A 56 18.17 1.17 14.82
N ASP A 57 17.09 1.96 14.89
CA ASP A 57 16.23 2.04 16.07
C ASP A 57 15.52 0.72 16.36
N TYR A 58 14.99 0.07 15.31
CA TYR A 58 14.40 -1.26 15.42
C TYR A 58 15.43 -2.28 15.92
N LEU A 59 16.65 -2.23 15.39
CA LEU A 59 17.73 -3.12 15.83
C LEU A 59 18.10 -2.89 17.30
N ARG A 60 18.21 -1.64 17.74
CA ARG A 60 18.44 -1.28 19.16
C ARG A 60 17.32 -1.79 20.08
N GLY A 61 16.08 -1.79 19.60
CA GLY A 61 14.93 -2.39 20.29
C GLY A 61 14.84 -3.93 20.19
N GLY A 62 15.82 -4.61 19.58
CA GLY A 62 15.83 -6.05 19.37
C GLY A 62 14.88 -6.56 18.28
N LEU A 63 14.28 -5.66 17.50
CA LEU A 63 13.42 -5.98 16.36
C LEU A 63 14.26 -6.14 15.09
N ARG A 64 14.20 -7.33 14.49
CA ARG A 64 14.88 -7.62 13.21
C ARG A 64 13.91 -7.41 12.06
N MET A 65 14.01 -6.26 11.41
CA MET A 65 13.28 -5.95 10.18
C MET A 65 14.01 -6.57 8.98
N LEU A 66 13.28 -6.87 7.89
CA LEU A 66 13.89 -7.31 6.61
C LEU A 66 14.96 -6.33 6.10
N THR A 67 14.78 -5.05 6.44
CA THR A 67 15.66 -3.94 6.11
C THR A 67 16.97 -3.92 6.92
N HIS A 68 17.10 -4.73 7.97
CA HIS A 68 18.32 -4.76 8.80
C HIS A 68 19.55 -5.20 8.00
N LEU A 69 19.39 -6.15 7.09
CA LEU A 69 20.47 -6.66 6.24
C LEU A 69 20.69 -5.79 4.98
N ASP A 70 19.85 -4.77 4.76
CA ASP A 70 19.84 -3.92 3.57
C ASP A 70 20.23 -2.49 3.95
N ALA A 71 21.50 -2.31 4.34
CA ALA A 71 22.02 -1.00 4.75
C ALA A 71 21.86 0.06 3.65
N ASP A 72 22.05 -0.33 2.39
CA ASP A 72 21.98 0.54 1.22
C ASP A 72 20.53 0.79 0.74
N GLY A 73 19.55 0.01 1.20
CA GLY A 73 18.13 0.19 0.89
C GLY A 73 17.70 -0.29 -0.49
N ILE A 74 18.57 -1.03 -1.19
CA ILE A 74 18.34 -1.50 -2.56
C ILE A 74 17.21 -2.53 -2.57
N LEU A 75 17.23 -3.49 -1.64
CA LEU A 75 16.21 -4.54 -1.58
C LEU A 75 14.87 -3.99 -1.13
N ALA A 76 14.88 -3.10 -0.12
CA ALA A 76 13.70 -2.42 0.40
C ALA A 76 13.02 -1.59 -0.69
N ALA A 77 13.79 -0.75 -1.39
CA ALA A 77 13.24 0.09 -2.45
C ALA A 77 12.68 -0.75 -3.62
N ARG A 78 13.35 -1.85 -3.99
CA ARG A 78 12.87 -2.76 -5.03
C ARG A 78 11.56 -3.45 -4.65
N GLN A 79 11.45 -3.93 -3.42
CA GLN A 79 10.22 -4.55 -2.93
C GLN A 79 9.07 -3.54 -2.87
N ALA A 80 9.32 -2.36 -2.32
CA ALA A 80 8.34 -1.28 -2.27
C ALA A 80 7.83 -0.92 -3.67
N PHE A 81 8.74 -0.82 -4.66
CA PHE A 81 8.39 -0.60 -6.06
C PHE A 81 7.50 -1.71 -6.63
N LEU A 82 7.87 -2.98 -6.46
CA LEU A 82 7.08 -4.11 -6.97
C LEU A 82 5.68 -4.16 -6.36
N TYR A 83 5.56 -3.95 -5.04
CA TYR A 83 4.24 -3.88 -4.39
C TYR A 83 3.44 -2.65 -4.82
N SER A 84 4.07 -1.50 -5.06
CA SER A 84 3.38 -0.32 -5.60
C SER A 84 2.92 -0.52 -7.04
N ALA A 85 3.64 -1.30 -7.84
CA ALA A 85 3.22 -1.66 -9.20
C ALA A 85 2.02 -2.62 -9.19
N ALA A 86 2.01 -3.60 -8.27
CA ALA A 86 0.84 -4.44 -8.05
C ALA A 86 -0.35 -3.61 -7.56
N LEU A 87 -0.12 -2.66 -6.64
CA LEU A 87 -1.15 -1.74 -6.14
C LEU A 87 -1.72 -0.85 -7.24
N PHE A 88 -0.90 -0.41 -8.21
CA PHE A 88 -1.37 0.37 -9.35
C PHE A 88 -2.44 -0.38 -10.15
N VAL A 89 -2.24 -1.69 -10.38
CA VAL A 89 -3.21 -2.54 -11.07
C VAL A 89 -4.44 -2.77 -10.18
N VAL A 90 -4.23 -3.15 -8.92
CA VAL A 90 -5.32 -3.46 -7.99
C VAL A 90 -6.16 -2.22 -7.63
N GLY A 91 -5.57 -1.03 -7.66
CA GLY A 91 -6.25 0.24 -7.37
C GLY A 91 -7.37 0.58 -8.35
N ALA A 92 -7.35 0.03 -9.57
CA ALA A 92 -8.41 0.18 -10.56
C ALA A 92 -9.55 -0.84 -10.43
N MET A 93 -9.34 -1.91 -9.64
CA MET A 93 -10.31 -3.00 -9.47
C MET A 93 -11.66 -2.60 -8.84
N PRO A 94 -11.79 -1.50 -8.06
CA PRO A 94 -13.10 -1.03 -7.62
C PRO A 94 -14.07 -0.73 -8.78
N CYS A 95 -13.60 -0.30 -9.95
CA CYS A 95 -14.47 -0.13 -11.12
C CYS A 95 -14.92 -1.48 -11.70
N VAL A 96 -14.02 -2.47 -11.73
CA VAL A 96 -14.35 -3.84 -12.17
C VAL A 96 -15.34 -4.51 -11.21
N ALA A 97 -15.22 -4.21 -9.92
CA ALA A 97 -16.15 -4.66 -8.89
C ALA A 97 -17.46 -3.84 -8.83
N HIS A 98 -17.69 -2.91 -9.78
CA HIS A 98 -18.86 -2.02 -9.82
C HIS A 98 -19.04 -1.15 -8.56
N LEU A 99 -17.97 -0.86 -7.83
CA LEU A 99 -17.98 0.03 -6.66
C LEU A 99 -17.86 1.51 -7.04
N ALA A 100 -17.22 1.79 -8.19
CA ALA A 100 -16.85 3.15 -8.60
C ALA A 100 -16.90 3.35 -10.11
N GLY A 101 -17.03 4.61 -10.54
CA GLY A 101 -17.23 5.00 -11.93
C GLY A 101 -15.95 5.42 -12.65
N MET A 102 -16.12 6.12 -13.77
CA MET A 102 -15.01 6.59 -14.60
C MET A 102 -14.15 7.65 -13.89
N THR A 103 -14.76 8.48 -13.04
CA THR A 103 -14.04 9.52 -12.28
C THR A 103 -13.03 8.87 -11.34
N TYR A 104 -13.44 7.82 -10.63
CA TYR A 104 -12.56 7.01 -9.79
C TYR A 104 -11.48 6.35 -10.61
N LEU A 105 -11.82 5.73 -11.75
CA LEU A 105 -10.83 5.04 -12.58
C LEU A 105 -9.68 5.99 -12.98
N LEU A 106 -10.01 7.16 -13.51
CA LEU A 106 -9.04 8.17 -13.91
C LEU A 106 -8.21 8.66 -12.71
N GLY A 107 -8.86 8.99 -11.60
CA GLY A 107 -8.15 9.44 -10.40
C GLY A 107 -7.27 8.34 -9.78
N SER A 108 -7.70 7.09 -9.80
CA SER A 108 -6.92 5.94 -9.31
C SER A 108 -5.65 5.73 -10.13
N PHE A 109 -5.70 5.91 -11.45
CA PHE A 109 -4.52 5.87 -12.31
C PHE A 109 -3.58 7.04 -12.06
N LEU A 110 -4.10 8.25 -11.88
CA LEU A 110 -3.28 9.43 -11.57
C LEU A 110 -2.58 9.29 -10.21
N LEU A 111 -3.33 8.93 -9.17
CA LEU A 111 -2.80 8.73 -7.82
C LEU A 111 -1.83 7.55 -7.77
N GLY A 112 -2.20 6.42 -8.40
CA GLY A 112 -1.37 5.23 -8.46
C GLY A 112 -0.08 5.47 -9.24
N GLY A 113 -0.16 6.18 -10.38
CA GLY A 113 1.00 6.57 -11.18
C GLY A 113 1.93 7.50 -10.41
N ALA A 114 1.39 8.51 -9.71
CA ALA A 114 2.18 9.39 -8.86
C ALA A 114 2.90 8.61 -7.74
N PHE A 115 2.19 7.70 -7.06
CA PHE A 115 2.79 6.87 -6.01
C PHE A 115 3.84 5.89 -6.55
N LEU A 116 3.59 5.31 -7.73
CA LEU A 116 4.55 4.45 -8.44
C LEU A 116 5.83 5.21 -8.81
N VAL A 117 5.71 6.47 -9.25
CA VAL A 117 6.86 7.34 -9.55
C VAL A 117 7.69 7.63 -8.30
N LEU A 118 7.06 7.85 -7.13
CA LEU A 118 7.79 8.02 -5.87
C LEU A 118 8.61 6.76 -5.53
N ASN A 119 8.00 5.58 -5.66
CA ASN A 119 8.68 4.31 -5.42
C ASN A 119 9.78 4.04 -6.46
N LEU A 120 9.56 4.39 -7.73
CA LEU A 120 10.57 4.28 -8.78
C LEU A 120 11.78 5.17 -8.50
N ARG A 121 11.56 6.43 -8.08
CA ARG A 121 12.64 7.34 -7.69
C ARG A 121 13.45 6.78 -6.53
N TRP A 122 12.80 6.19 -5.54
CA TRP A 122 13.49 5.53 -4.44
C TRP A 122 14.28 4.30 -4.91
N ASN A 123 13.70 3.49 -5.80
CA ASN A 123 14.34 2.30 -6.36
C ASN A 123 15.57 2.63 -7.22
N LEU A 124 15.54 3.75 -7.96
CA LEU A 124 16.68 4.20 -8.76
C LEU A 124 17.76 4.90 -7.92
N GLN A 125 17.36 5.59 -6.86
CA GLN A 125 18.26 6.34 -5.99
C GLN A 125 17.90 6.10 -4.51
N PRO A 126 18.32 4.97 -3.92
CA PRO A 126 18.04 4.66 -2.53
C PRO A 126 18.57 5.76 -1.60
N SER A 127 17.67 6.43 -0.88
CA SER A 127 18.04 7.48 0.08
C SER A 127 16.94 7.66 1.13
N ARG A 128 17.29 8.19 2.30
CA ARG A 128 16.30 8.54 3.35
C ARG A 128 15.27 9.55 2.86
N LYS A 129 15.68 10.51 2.03
CA LYS A 129 14.77 11.50 1.44
C LYS A 129 13.70 10.83 0.58
N HIS A 130 14.09 9.91 -0.30
CA HIS A 130 13.14 9.22 -1.16
C HIS A 130 12.26 8.24 -0.38
N ALA A 131 12.81 7.55 0.63
CA ALA A 131 12.02 6.70 1.53
C ALA A 131 10.93 7.49 2.28
N TYR A 132 11.27 8.67 2.83
CA TYR A 132 10.24 9.56 3.42
C TYR A 132 9.22 10.03 2.39
N GLY A 133 9.64 10.30 1.16
CA GLY A 133 8.73 10.60 0.05
C GLY A 133 7.71 9.49 -0.19
N VAL A 134 8.15 8.22 -0.20
CA VAL A 134 7.26 7.05 -0.29
C VAL A 134 6.35 6.95 0.94
N PHE A 135 6.88 7.14 2.14
CA PHE A 135 6.08 7.10 3.37
C PHE A 135 4.95 8.14 3.36
N PHE A 136 5.25 9.44 3.21
CA PHE A 136 4.22 10.47 3.20
C PHE A 136 3.34 10.39 1.94
N GLY A 137 3.92 10.03 0.80
CA GLY A 137 3.18 9.80 -0.44
C GLY A 137 2.14 8.68 -0.30
N SER A 138 2.46 7.62 0.45
CA SER A 138 1.52 6.52 0.70
C SER A 138 0.33 6.97 1.56
N LEU A 139 0.52 7.84 2.56
CA LEU A 139 -0.57 8.41 3.36
C LEU A 139 -1.51 9.24 2.48
N ALA A 140 -0.93 10.14 1.68
CA ALA A 140 -1.68 10.96 0.75
C ALA A 140 -2.45 10.09 -0.27
N TYR A 141 -1.79 9.10 -0.85
CA TYR A 141 -2.40 8.15 -1.78
C TYR A 141 -3.62 7.46 -1.16
N LEU A 142 -3.49 6.92 0.05
CA LEU A 142 -4.58 6.19 0.71
C LEU A 142 -5.79 7.08 0.95
N ILE A 143 -5.57 8.26 1.56
CA ILE A 143 -6.63 9.21 1.89
C ILE A 143 -7.36 9.63 0.61
N LEU A 144 -6.62 10.01 -0.43
CA LEU A 144 -7.19 10.50 -1.68
C LEU A 144 -7.92 9.38 -2.45
N LEU A 145 -7.35 8.17 -2.50
CA LEU A 145 -7.97 7.05 -3.20
C LEU A 145 -9.30 6.65 -2.55
N PHE A 146 -9.34 6.48 -1.22
CA PHE A 146 -10.57 6.13 -0.52
C PHE A 146 -11.59 7.28 -0.50
N SER A 147 -11.14 8.54 -0.45
CA SER A 147 -12.04 9.69 -0.60
C SER A 147 -12.68 9.73 -1.98
N LEU A 148 -11.91 9.43 -3.02
CA LEU A 148 -12.42 9.36 -4.39
C LEU A 148 -13.38 8.18 -4.57
N LEU A 149 -13.08 7.03 -3.96
CA LEU A 149 -13.98 5.87 -3.96
C LEU A 149 -15.32 6.18 -3.32
N LEU A 150 -15.31 6.92 -2.21
CA LEU A 150 -16.52 7.34 -1.51
C LEU A 150 -17.32 8.39 -2.31
N ALA A 151 -16.61 9.31 -2.98
CA ALA A 151 -17.22 10.40 -3.74
C ALA A 151 -17.83 9.93 -5.07
N ASP A 152 -17.16 9.03 -5.80
CA ASP A 152 -17.57 8.52 -7.12
C ASP A 152 -18.28 7.17 -7.03
N ARG A 153 -19.10 7.00 -5.98
CA ARG A 153 -19.89 5.79 -5.78
C ARG A 153 -20.93 5.64 -6.90
N VAL A 154 -20.90 4.51 -7.60
CA VAL A 154 -21.91 4.17 -8.62
C VAL A 154 -23.14 3.65 -7.89
N GLY A 155 -24.00 4.57 -7.44
CA GLY A 155 -25.24 4.25 -6.72
C GLY A 155 -25.58 5.25 -5.62
N ALA A 156 -26.14 6.38 -6.03
CA ALA A 156 -27.31 6.98 -5.40
C ALA A 156 -28.44 6.94 -6.44
#